data_AF-A0A973DZC0-F1
#
_entry.id   AF-A0A973DZC0-F1
#
_cell.length_a   1.000
_cell.length_b   1.000
_cell.length_c   1.000
_cell.angle_alpha   90.00
_cell.angle_beta   90.00
_cell.angle_gamma   90.00
#
_symmetry.space_group_name_H-M   'P 1'
#
loop_
_entity.id
_entity.type
_entity.pdbx_description
1 polymer ?
#
loop_
_entity_poly.entity_id
_entity_poly.type
_entity_poly.pdbx_seq_one_letter_code
_entity_poly.pdbx_strand_id
1 'polypeptide(L)'
;MLPLLALTAVQLIDVAVHIAVGQVEPLRILGNAFLLTGGVFAALMPRLWTFALAIGVVDYLILNALFLWMNGLTNPETDTARIPLFAFVALSMWFAFALWRARQSADAH
;
A
#
# COMPACT_ATOMS: atom_id res chain seq x y z
N MET A 1 5.22 -3.54 15.59
CA MET A 1 3.83 -3.03 15.68
C MET A 1 3.70 -1.63 15.07
N LEU A 2 4.49 -0.63 15.48
CA LEU A 2 4.40 0.74 14.94
C LEU A 2 4.42 0.83 13.39
N PRO A 3 5.28 0.10 12.65
CA PRO A 3 5.27 0.16 11.17
C PRO A 3 3.96 -0.32 10.55
N LEU A 4 3.30 -1.32 11.14
CA LEU A 4 2.01 -1.81 10.66
C LEU A 4 0.91 -0.78 10.89
N LEU A 5 0.92 -0.11 12.05
CA LEU A 5 -0.04 0.96 12.34
C LEU A 5 0.12 2.14 11.37
N ALA A 6 1.37 2.54 11.11
CA ALA A 6 1.67 3.58 10.14
C ALA A 6 1.25 3.18 8.72
N LEU A 7 1.56 1.94 8.30
CA LEU A 7 1.10 1.40 7.01
C LEU A 7 -0.42 1.44 6.90
N THR A 8 -1.13 1.01 7.95
CA THR A 8 -2.60 1.02 8.03
C THR A 8 -3.14 2.44 7.90
N ALA A 9 -2.57 3.39 8.63
CA ALA A 9 -2.98 4.79 8.56
C ALA A 9 -2.83 5.34 7.14
N VAL A 10 -1.71 5.07 6.46
CA VAL A 10 -1.49 5.50 5.08
C VAL A 10 -2.53 4.91 4.12
N GLN A 11 -2.82 3.61 4.24
CA GLN A 11 -3.83 2.97 3.37
C GLN A 11 -5.23 3.55 3.60
N LEU A 12 -5.61 3.77 4.87
CA LEU A 12 -6.92 4.33 5.21
C LEU A 12 -7.05 5.79 4.76
N ILE A 13 -5.99 6.59 4.91
CA ILE A 13 -5.98 7.99 4.45
C ILE A 13 -6.15 8.04 2.93
N ASP A 14 -5.41 7.21 2.17
CA ASP A 14 -5.53 7.20 0.71
C ASP A 14 -6.97 6.86 0.28
N VAL A 15 -7.55 5.79 0.82
CA VAL A 15 -8.95 5.40 0.54
C VAL A 15 -9.93 6.50 0.94
N ALA A 16 -9.75 7.10 2.12
CA ALA A 16 -10.63 8.17 2.61
C ALA A 16 -10.58 9.41 1.71
N VAL A 17 -9.40 9.77 1.21
CA VAL A 17 -9.24 10.88 0.25
C VAL A 17 -10.03 10.60 -1.02
N HIS A 18 -9.93 9.40 -1.60
CA HIS A 18 -10.68 9.01 -2.83
C HIS A 18 -12.19 9.07 -2.65
N ILE A 19 -12.68 8.59 -1.50
CA ILE A 19 -14.10 8.66 -1.17
C ILE A 19 -14.55 10.11 -0.99
N ALA A 20 -13.76 10.92 -0.28
CA ALA A 20 -14.10 12.32 0.02
C ALA A 20 -14.15 13.22 -1.21
N VAL A 21 -13.30 12.96 -2.21
CA VAL A 21 -13.27 13.73 -3.46
C VAL A 21 -14.19 13.16 -4.54
N GLY A 22 -14.94 12.09 -4.25
CA GLY A 22 -15.86 11.46 -5.20
C GLY A 22 -15.18 10.68 -6.33
N GLN A 23 -13.84 10.55 -6.30
CA GLN A 23 -13.05 9.83 -7.30
C GLN A 23 -12.74 8.42 -6.77
N VAL A 24 -13.74 7.53 -6.79
CA VAL A 24 -13.54 6.14 -6.36
C VAL A 24 -12.71 5.41 -7.42
N GLU A 25 -11.46 5.11 -7.10
CA GLU A 25 -10.49 4.40 -7.96
C GLU A 25 -10.35 2.93 -7.49
N PRO A 26 -11.15 1.96 -8.01
CA PRO A 26 -11.29 0.63 -7.39
C PRO A 26 -10.00 -0.18 -7.36
N LEU A 27 -9.16 -0.06 -8.41
CA LEU A 27 -7.87 -0.75 -8.48
C LEU A 27 -6.92 -0.30 -7.35
N ARG A 28 -6.97 0.98 -6.98
CA ARG A 28 -6.15 1.50 -5.88
C ARG A 28 -6.65 1.05 -4.53
N ILE A 29 -7.96 1.11 -4.31
CA ILE A 29 -8.58 0.61 -3.08
C ILE A 29 -8.25 -0.87 -2.89
N LEU A 30 -8.35 -1.67 -3.96
CA LEU A 30 -8.00 -3.08 -3.93
C LEU A 30 -6.50 -3.30 -3.66
N GLY A 31 -5.63 -2.51 -4.30
CA GLY A 31 -4.19 -2.52 -4.01
C GLY A 31 -3.89 -2.26 -2.55
N ASN A 32 -4.45 -1.18 -1.99
CA ASN A 32 -4.30 -0.81 -0.58
C ASN A 32 -4.77 -1.94 0.34
N ALA A 33 -5.89 -2.60 0.01
CA ALA A 33 -6.41 -3.75 0.76
C ALA A 33 -5.45 -4.95 0.73
N PHE A 34 -4.85 -5.27 -0.43
CA PHE A 34 -3.85 -6.35 -0.53
C PHE A 34 -2.60 -6.04 0.30
N LEU A 35 -2.07 -4.82 0.24
CA LEU A 35 -0.92 -4.43 1.04
C LEU A 35 -1.22 -4.52 2.54
N LEU A 36 -2.37 -4.03 2.96
CA LEU A 36 -2.80 -4.08 4.36
C LEU A 36 -2.96 -5.54 4.82
N THR A 37 -3.61 -6.37 4.00
CA THR A 37 -3.80 -7.80 4.30
C THR A 37 -2.47 -8.52 4.42
N GLY A 38 -1.52 -8.28 3.50
CA GLY A 38 -0.17 -8.82 3.56
C GLY A 38 0.58 -8.35 4.82
N GLY A 39 0.45 -7.09 5.20
CA GLY A 39 1.03 -6.55 6.44
C GLY A 39 0.43 -7.16 7.71
N VAL A 40 -0.88 -7.34 7.76
CA VAL A 40 -1.58 -7.98 8.88
C VAL A 40 -1.19 -9.45 9.00
N PHE A 41 -1.20 -10.20 7.90
CA PHE A 41 -0.74 -11.59 7.91
C PHE A 41 0.73 -11.71 8.26
N ALA A 42 1.57 -10.78 7.81
CA ALA A 42 2.96 -10.72 8.24
C ALA A 42 3.11 -10.51 9.75
N ALA A 43 2.21 -9.77 10.40
CA ALA A 43 2.21 -9.66 11.86
C ALA A 43 1.70 -10.92 12.56
N LEU A 44 0.66 -11.56 12.02
CA LEU A 44 -0.05 -12.67 12.68
C LEU A 44 0.52 -14.07 12.38
N MET A 45 1.30 -14.25 11.30
CA MET A 45 1.82 -15.54 10.85
C MET A 45 3.36 -15.56 10.86
N PRO A 46 4.01 -15.84 12.01
CA PRO A 46 5.48 -15.76 12.14
C PRO A 46 6.26 -16.69 11.21
N ARG A 47 5.68 -17.78 10.72
CA ARG A 47 6.39 -18.70 9.81
C ARG A 47 6.29 -18.29 8.34
N LEU A 48 5.32 -17.46 7.99
CA LEU A 48 4.99 -17.11 6.60
C LEU A 48 5.06 -15.61 6.35
N TRP A 49 5.59 -14.83 7.30
CA TRP A 49 5.45 -13.38 7.27
C TRP A 49 6.12 -12.75 6.06
N THR A 50 7.28 -13.26 5.64
CA THR A 50 8.01 -12.76 4.47
C THR A 50 7.19 -12.95 3.21
N PHE A 51 6.59 -14.13 3.06
CA PHE A 51 5.76 -14.46 1.90
C PHE A 51 4.47 -13.63 1.88
N ALA A 52 3.79 -13.52 3.02
CA ALA A 52 2.57 -12.72 3.15
C ALA A 52 2.80 -11.24 2.82
N LEU A 53 3.88 -10.64 3.35
CA LEU A 53 4.23 -9.25 3.05
C LEU A 53 4.63 -9.08 1.58
N ALA A 54 5.41 -10.01 1.04
CA ALA A 54 5.86 -9.97 -0.35
C ALA A 54 4.69 -10.02 -1.33
N ILE A 55 3.72 -10.92 -1.13
CA ILE A 55 2.50 -10.96 -1.95
C ILE A 55 1.75 -9.64 -1.86
N GLY A 56 1.49 -9.14 -0.64
CA GLY A 56 0.76 -7.88 -0.48
C GLY A 56 1.45 -6.70 -1.16
N VAL A 57 2.79 -6.63 -1.12
CA VAL A 57 3.58 -5.62 -1.83
C VAL A 57 3.50 -5.79 -3.35
N VAL A 58 3.64 -7.01 -3.85
CA VAL A 58 3.58 -7.30 -5.29
C VAL A 58 2.20 -6.96 -5.86
N ASP A 59 1.13 -7.42 -5.21
CA ASP A 59 -0.25 -7.14 -5.64
C ASP A 59 -0.54 -5.64 -5.62
N TYR A 60 -0.09 -4.94 -4.57
CA TYR A 60 -0.21 -3.48 -4.47
C TYR A 60 0.47 -2.76 -5.63
N LEU A 61 1.72 -3.14 -5.95
CA LEU A 61 2.48 -2.52 -7.03
C LEU A 61 1.87 -2.82 -8.40
N ILE A 62 1.45 -4.07 -8.64
CA ILE A 62 0.80 -4.47 -9.90
C ILE A 62 -0.49 -3.67 -10.11
N LEU A 63 -1.34 -3.56 -9.08
CA LEU A 63 -2.63 -2.86 -9.21
C LEU A 63 -2.45 -1.34 -9.39
N ASN A 64 -1.47 -0.73 -8.72
CA ASN A 64 -1.15 0.68 -8.95
C ASN A 64 -0.52 0.91 -10.35
N ALA A 65 0.31 -0.01 -10.84
CA ALA A 65 0.85 0.05 -12.19
C ALA A 65 -0.26 -0.11 -13.25
N LEU A 66 -1.17 -1.07 -13.05
CA LEU A 66 -2.32 -1.29 -13.92
C LEU A 66 -3.25 -0.07 -13.93
N PHE A 67 -3.48 0.53 -12.76
CA PHE A 67 -4.24 1.78 -12.64
C PHE A 67 -3.62 2.90 -13.49
N LEU A 68 -2.30 3.12 -13.39
CA LEU A 68 -1.59 4.13 -14.18
C LEU A 68 -1.61 3.82 -15.68
N TRP A 69 -1.52 2.54 -16.06
CA TRP A 69 -1.61 2.13 -17.45
C TRP A 69 -2.99 2.43 -18.05
N MET A 70 -4.06 2.24 -17.28
CA MET A 70 -5.43 2.48 -17.72
C MET A 70 -5.83 3.96 -17.71
N ASN A 71 -5.34 4.74 -16.74
CA ASN A 71 -5.81 6.10 -16.48
C ASN A 71 -4.77 7.20 -16.78
N GLY A 72 -3.57 6.81 -17.19
CA GLY A 72 -2.47 7.73 -17.46
C GLY A 72 -1.83 8.32 -16.19
N LEU A 73 -0.84 9.19 -16.42
CA LEU A 73 -0.08 9.86 -15.35
C LEU A 73 -0.70 11.17 -14.86
N THR A 74 -1.70 11.67 -15.58
CA THR A 74 -2.45 12.89 -15.26
C THR A 74 -3.87 12.56 -14.81
N ASN A 75 -4.43 13.40 -13.94
CA ASN A 75 -5.82 13.29 -13.52
C ASN A 75 -6.69 14.04 -14.54
N PRO A 76 -7.63 13.36 -15.23
CA PRO A 76 -8.44 13.98 -16.27
C PRO A 76 -9.38 15.07 -15.73
N GLU A 77 -9.72 15.08 -14.44
CA GLU A 77 -10.62 16.08 -13.88
C GLU A 77 -9.91 17.38 -13.49
N THR A 78 -8.62 17.33 -13.19
CA THR A 78 -7.85 18.51 -12.74
C THR A 78 -6.75 18.90 -13.71
N ASP A 79 -6.48 18.07 -14.72
CA ASP A 79 -5.35 18.19 -15.66
C ASP A 79 -3.98 18.28 -14.97
N THR A 80 -3.88 17.75 -13.73
CA THR A 80 -2.64 17.76 -12.95
C THR A 80 -1.99 16.39 -12.91
N ALA A 81 -0.66 16.36 -12.71
CA ALA A 81 0.06 15.12 -12.50
C ALA A 81 -0.42 14.43 -11.21
N ARG A 82 -0.52 13.09 -11.23
CA ARG A 82 -0.94 12.27 -10.09
C ARG A 82 0.12 12.15 -8.99
N ILE A 83 0.78 13.26 -8.62
CA ILE A 83 1.81 13.35 -7.58
C ILE A 83 1.38 12.68 -6.26
N PRO A 84 0.13 12.87 -5.77
CA PRO A 84 -0.30 12.20 -4.55
C PRO A 84 -0.20 10.67 -4.64
N LEU A 85 -0.53 10.06 -5.79
CA LEU A 85 -0.40 8.62 -5.98
C LEU A 85 1.04 8.16 -5.77
N PHE A 86 2.01 8.84 -6.37
CA PHE A 86 3.42 8.48 -6.22
C PHE A 86 3.91 8.66 -4.79
N ALA A 87 3.46 9.70 -4.10
CA ALA A 87 3.77 9.92 -2.70
C ALA A 87 3.19 8.80 -1.80
N PHE A 88 1.94 8.41 -2.01
CA PHE A 88 1.30 7.31 -1.28
C PHE A 88 1.98 5.96 -1.57
N VAL A 89 2.33 5.68 -2.83
CA VAL A 89 3.08 4.47 -3.19
C VAL A 89 4.43 4.44 -2.50
N ALA A 90 5.21 5.52 -2.59
CA ALA A 90 6.54 5.60 -1.96
C ALA A 90 6.46 5.44 -0.43
N LEU A 91 5.50 6.11 0.21
CA LEU A 91 5.30 6.04 1.66
C LEU A 91 4.84 4.64 2.10
N SER A 92 3.96 4.01 1.32
CA SER A 92 3.50 2.64 1.57
C SER A 92 4.65 1.63 1.45
N MET A 93 5.51 1.78 0.44
CA MET A 93 6.71 0.94 0.28
C MET A 93 7.71 1.15 1.43
N TRP A 94 7.89 2.40 1.86
CA TRP A 94 8.75 2.70 3.01
C TRP A 94 8.26 2.02 4.29
N PHE A 95 6.95 2.09 4.60
CA PHE A 95 6.41 1.43 5.78
C PHE A 95 6.37 -0.10 5.66
N ALA A 96 6.13 -0.65 4.47
CA ALA A 96 6.26 -2.08 4.23
C ALA A 96 7.71 -2.55 4.48
N PHE A 97 8.70 -1.80 4.00
CA PHE A 97 10.11 -2.09 4.27
C PHE A 97 10.45 -1.96 5.77
N ALA A 98 9.95 -0.94 6.45
CA ALA A 98 10.15 -0.76 7.88
C ALA A 98 9.52 -1.92 8.68
N LEU A 99 8.36 -2.43 8.25
CA LEU A 99 7.74 -3.63 8.83
C LEU A 99 8.60 -4.87 8.61
N TRP A 100 9.13 -5.06 7.39
CA TRP A 100 10.03 -6.16 7.05
C TRP A 100 11.32 -6.15 7.88
N ARG A 101 11.91 -4.97 8.09
CA ARG A 101 13.08 -4.78 8.96
C ARG A 101 12.76 -5.13 10.41
N ALA A 102 11.65 -4.60 10.93
CA ALA A 102 11.24 -4.87 12.31
C ALA A 102 10.96 -6.36 12.56
N ARG A 103 10.43 -7.09 11.57
CA ARG A 103 10.20 -8.54 11.69
C ARG A 103 11.47 -9.36 11.69
N GLN A 104 12.41 -9.08 10.78
CA GLN A 104 13.71 -9.78 10.80
C GLN A 104 14.46 -9.60 12.12
N SER A 105 14.45 -8.39 12.69
CA SER A 105 15.09 -8.16 13.98
C SER A 105 14.43 -8.95 15.11
N ALA A 106 13.12 -9.19 15.03
CA ALA A 106 12.40 -9.99 16.02
C ALA A 106 12.68 -11.49 15.89
N ASP A 107 12.89 -12.00 14.67
CA ASP A 107 13.17 -13.42 14.43
C ASP A 107 14.64 -13.81 14.72
N ALA A 108 15.53 -12.82 14.87
CA ALA A 108 16.95 -13.04 15.19
C ALA A 108 17.21 -13.26 16.70
N HIS A 109 16.18 -13.15 17.53
CA HIS A 109 16.22 -13.27 19.00
C HIS A 109 15.28 -14.38 19.47
#